data_AF-A0A1Y1JT01-F1
#
_entry.id   AF-A0A1Y1JT01-F1
#
_cell.length_a   1.000
_cell.length_b   1.000
_cell.length_c   1.000
_cell.angle_alpha   90.00
_cell.angle_beta   90.00
_cell.angle_gamma   90.00
#
_symmetry.space_group_name_H-M   'P 1'
#
loop_
_entity.id
_entity.type
_entity.pdbx_description
1 polymer ?
#
loop_
_entity_poly.entity_id
_entity_poly.type
_entity_poly.pdbx_seq_one_letter_code
_entity_poly.pdbx_strand_id
1 'polypeptide(L)'
;MIHTFLLFYKSVRDFPQCKNIMDRVIQKTDTVKTSNCDIEELKHFKTSNFDVIKKCNDVQNFMSEIQNNTYNIPKESSCIYLYYWLYQENNRVNNSNEIKKIYDAVIKVFHDDLIVQCTNYKDIIIVDDEMLKFNDLLDMYTKLNNSCTQKCQCLKGCADLYIKHVQTCKKYNNTYFCKELLNLKGQYEKGMMNENCEPGVPKTLPSLQSYNIITLTLIPVFVT
;
A
#
# COMPACT_ATOMS: atom_id res chain seq x y z
N MET A 1 -7.23 -15.53 -1.32
CA MET A 1 -6.70 -14.92 -0.08
C MET A 1 -5.17 -14.83 -0.06
N ILE A 2 -4.40 -15.92 -0.23
CA ILE A 2 -2.92 -15.89 -0.18
C ILE A 2 -2.28 -15.00 -1.27
N HIS A 3 -2.70 -15.14 -2.52
CA HIS A 3 -2.24 -14.29 -3.64
C HIS A 3 -2.57 -12.80 -3.45
N THR A 4 -3.68 -12.53 -2.78
CA THR A 4 -4.20 -11.18 -2.56
C THR A 4 -3.31 -10.35 -1.64
N PHE A 5 -2.85 -10.92 -0.52
CA PHE A 5 -1.96 -10.20 0.40
C PHE A 5 -0.57 -9.97 -0.19
N LEU A 6 -0.07 -10.88 -1.04
CA LEU A 6 1.15 -10.66 -1.80
C LEU A 6 1.03 -9.43 -2.71
N LEU A 7 -0.05 -9.37 -3.50
CA LEU A 7 -0.31 -8.23 -4.37
C LEU A 7 -0.51 -6.93 -3.59
N PHE A 8 -1.24 -7.00 -2.46
CA PHE A 8 -1.45 -5.86 -1.58
C PHE A 8 -0.12 -5.22 -1.20
N TYR A 9 0.77 -5.95 -0.52
CA TYR A 9 2.05 -5.38 -0.11
C TYR A 9 2.95 -4.97 -1.28
N LYS A 10 2.97 -5.73 -2.39
CA LYS A 10 3.78 -5.37 -3.56
C LYS A 10 3.30 -4.07 -4.23
N SER A 11 1.99 -3.80 -4.22
CA SER A 11 1.38 -2.65 -4.90
C SER A 11 1.79 -1.30 -4.31
N VAL A 12 2.28 -1.27 -3.07
CA VAL A 12 2.69 -0.04 -2.37
C VAL A 12 3.70 0.80 -3.15
N ARG A 13 4.51 0.17 -4.01
CA ARG A 13 5.50 0.84 -4.86
C ARG A 13 4.88 1.73 -5.92
N ASP A 14 3.70 1.37 -6.39
CA ASP A 14 2.99 2.06 -7.48
C ASP A 14 2.05 3.15 -6.95
N PHE A 15 1.76 3.12 -5.64
CA PHE A 15 0.83 4.05 -4.99
C PHE A 15 1.18 5.53 -5.16
N PRO A 16 2.45 5.96 -5.10
CA PRO A 16 2.78 7.37 -5.37
C PRO A 16 2.31 7.83 -6.75
N GLN A 17 2.44 6.99 -7.78
CA GLN A 17 1.96 7.31 -9.12
C GLN A 17 0.42 7.32 -9.19
N CYS A 18 -0.24 6.31 -8.62
CA CYS A 18 -1.69 6.27 -8.52
C CYS A 18 -2.24 7.52 -7.80
N LYS A 19 -1.60 7.93 -6.71
CA LYS A 19 -1.95 9.13 -5.95
C LYS A 19 -1.83 10.39 -6.79
N ASN A 20 -0.73 10.58 -7.50
CA ASN A 20 -0.56 11.75 -8.36
C ASN A 20 -1.65 11.85 -9.45
N ILE A 21 -2.07 10.71 -10.00
CA ILE A 21 -3.15 10.65 -10.99
C ILE A 21 -4.50 10.99 -10.33
N MET A 22 -4.81 10.38 -9.18
CA MET A 22 -6.03 10.63 -8.43
C MET A 22 -6.14 12.10 -8.00
N ASP A 23 -5.09 12.66 -7.42
CA ASP A 23 -5.04 14.06 -6.98
C ASP A 23 -5.26 15.01 -8.17
N ARG A 24 -4.67 14.72 -9.34
CA ARG A 24 -4.90 15.48 -10.59
C ARG A 24 -6.36 15.38 -11.05
N VAL A 25 -6.94 14.18 -11.01
CA VAL A 25 -8.33 13.96 -11.43
C VAL A 25 -9.29 14.75 -10.54
N ILE A 26 -9.09 14.73 -9.22
CA ILE A 26 -9.93 15.45 -8.25
C ILE A 26 -9.86 16.98 -8.47
N GLN A 27 -8.70 17.50 -8.90
CA GLN A 27 -8.51 18.93 -9.18
C GLN A 27 -9.12 19.39 -10.51
N LYS A 28 -9.31 18.50 -11.48
CA LYS A 28 -9.95 18.79 -12.78
C LYS A 28 -11.48 18.81 -12.58
N THR A 29 -12.03 19.84 -11.96
CA THR A 29 -13.42 19.88 -11.49
C THR A 29 -14.55 19.85 -12.56
N ASP A 30 -14.30 19.83 -13.87
CA ASP A 30 -15.35 20.24 -14.84
C ASP A 30 -15.64 19.35 -16.06
N THR A 31 -15.30 18.07 -16.08
CA THR A 31 -15.75 17.20 -17.20
C THR A 31 -16.29 15.87 -16.74
N VAL A 32 -17.49 15.88 -16.13
CA VAL A 32 -18.29 14.66 -16.09
C VAL A 32 -18.85 14.44 -17.50
N LYS A 33 -18.17 13.59 -18.29
CA LYS A 33 -18.88 12.72 -19.23
C LYS A 33 -19.92 11.99 -18.39
N THR A 34 -21.21 12.15 -18.72
CA THR A 34 -22.35 11.35 -18.22
C THR A 34 -21.91 10.17 -17.35
N SER A 35 -21.84 10.36 -16.03
CA SER A 35 -21.37 9.29 -15.16
C SER A 35 -22.53 8.38 -14.80
N ASN A 36 -22.23 7.09 -14.68
CA ASN A 36 -23.22 6.09 -14.27
C ASN A 36 -23.39 6.06 -12.74
N CYS A 37 -22.82 7.03 -12.01
CA CYS A 37 -22.72 7.00 -10.55
C CYS A 37 -23.96 7.49 -9.80
N ASP A 38 -24.97 8.04 -10.47
CA ASP A 38 -26.26 8.37 -9.86
C ASP A 38 -27.24 7.17 -9.91
N ILE A 39 -26.87 6.09 -9.22
CA ILE A 39 -27.71 4.89 -9.06
C ILE A 39 -28.20 4.75 -7.63
N GLU A 40 -29.38 4.14 -7.46
CA GLU A 40 -30.02 3.98 -6.14
C GLU A 40 -29.14 3.22 -5.14
N GLU A 41 -28.43 2.18 -5.59
CA GLU A 41 -27.55 1.36 -4.73
C GLU A 41 -26.48 2.19 -4.01
N LEU A 42 -25.96 3.24 -4.66
CA LEU A 42 -24.97 4.12 -4.06
C LEU A 42 -25.59 5.09 -3.05
N LYS A 43 -26.86 5.49 -3.21
CA LYS A 43 -27.51 6.49 -2.34
C LYS A 43 -27.54 6.05 -0.88
N HIS A 44 -27.55 4.74 -0.61
CA HIS A 44 -27.48 4.17 0.75
C HIS A 44 -26.16 4.43 1.48
N PHE A 45 -25.08 4.72 0.76
CA PHE A 45 -23.77 5.03 1.35
C PHE A 45 -23.53 6.54 1.49
N LYS A 46 -24.47 7.37 1.04
CA LYS A 46 -24.36 8.82 1.16
C LYS A 46 -24.53 9.23 2.62
N THR A 47 -23.54 9.96 3.14
CA THR A 47 -23.60 10.52 4.50
C THR A 47 -23.18 11.98 4.48
N SER A 48 -23.39 12.71 5.59
CA SER A 48 -23.02 14.13 5.68
C SER A 48 -21.53 14.40 5.37
N ASN A 49 -20.66 13.41 5.61
CA ASN A 49 -19.21 13.56 5.50
C ASN A 49 -18.60 12.68 4.40
N PHE A 50 -19.42 11.89 3.69
CA PHE A 50 -18.96 11.00 2.61
C PHE A 50 -19.97 11.02 1.46
N ASP A 51 -19.59 11.72 0.39
CA ASP A 51 -20.39 11.79 -0.84
C ASP A 51 -19.93 10.71 -1.82
N VAL A 52 -20.50 9.52 -1.66
CA VAL A 52 -20.20 8.35 -2.48
C VAL A 52 -20.43 8.56 -3.98
N ILE A 53 -21.38 9.43 -4.38
CA ILE A 53 -21.62 9.73 -5.81
C ILE A 53 -20.44 10.49 -6.38
N LYS A 54 -19.97 11.53 -5.66
CA LYS A 54 -18.76 12.26 -6.02
C LYS A 54 -17.56 11.32 -6.08
N LYS A 55 -17.39 10.46 -5.07
CA LYS A 55 -16.28 9.50 -5.05
C LYS A 55 -16.34 8.53 -6.22
N CYS A 56 -17.50 8.00 -6.57
CA CYS A 56 -17.68 7.18 -7.76
C CYS A 56 -17.25 7.92 -9.05
N ASN A 57 -17.58 9.21 -9.19
CA ASN A 57 -17.11 10.01 -10.33
C ASN A 57 -15.59 10.14 -10.37
N ASP A 58 -14.96 10.40 -9.22
CA ASP A 58 -13.49 10.47 -9.08
C ASP A 58 -12.86 9.13 -9.50
N VAL A 59 -13.45 7.99 -9.08
CA VAL A 59 -13.02 6.64 -9.50
C VAL A 59 -13.12 6.46 -11.01
N GLN A 60 -14.24 6.82 -11.62
CA GLN A 60 -14.45 6.68 -13.06
C GLN A 60 -13.34 7.40 -13.84
N ASN A 61 -13.07 8.65 -13.47
CA ASN A 61 -12.06 9.47 -14.12
C ASN A 61 -10.64 8.95 -13.89
N PHE A 62 -10.32 8.52 -12.66
CA PHE A 62 -9.05 7.86 -12.34
C PHE A 62 -8.84 6.62 -13.21
N MET A 63 -9.86 5.76 -13.31
CA MET A 63 -9.77 4.54 -14.13
C MET A 63 -9.60 4.87 -15.61
N SER A 64 -10.31 5.86 -16.15
CA SER A 64 -10.12 6.31 -17.54
C SER A 64 -8.68 6.81 -17.80
N GLU A 65 -8.07 7.52 -16.85
CA GLU A 65 -6.67 7.98 -16.98
C GLU A 65 -5.67 6.81 -16.93
N ILE A 66 -5.92 5.79 -16.11
CA ILE A 66 -5.12 4.56 -16.08
C ILE A 66 -5.27 3.77 -17.40
N GLN A 67 -6.50 3.66 -17.93
CA GLN A 67 -6.81 2.95 -19.19
C GLN A 67 -6.12 3.55 -20.41
N ASN A 68 -5.95 4.87 -20.44
CA ASN A 68 -5.27 5.55 -21.54
C ASN A 68 -3.74 5.26 -21.59
N ASN A 69 -3.26 4.30 -20.78
CA ASN A 69 -1.95 3.64 -20.84
C ASN A 69 -0.74 4.57 -20.83
N THR A 70 -0.90 5.82 -20.39
CA THR A 70 0.23 6.76 -20.30
C THR A 70 1.14 6.42 -19.11
N TYR A 71 0.61 5.67 -18.14
CA TYR A 71 1.27 5.33 -16.88
C TYR A 71 1.34 3.80 -16.83
N ASN A 72 2.54 3.24 -16.90
CA ASN A 72 2.80 1.79 -16.88
C ASN A 72 2.55 1.19 -15.48
N ILE A 73 1.34 1.41 -14.95
CA ILE A 73 0.90 1.00 -13.61
C ILE A 73 0.18 -0.34 -13.75
N PRO A 74 0.57 -1.38 -12.99
CA PRO A 74 -0.17 -2.63 -12.96
C PRO A 74 -1.62 -2.39 -12.56
N LYS A 75 -2.56 -3.01 -13.29
CA LYS A 75 -4.00 -2.85 -13.03
C LYS A 75 -4.37 -3.32 -11.61
N GLU A 76 -3.68 -4.33 -11.13
CA GLU A 76 -3.82 -4.84 -9.76
C GLU A 76 -3.50 -3.74 -8.74
N SER A 77 -2.42 -3.01 -8.96
CA SER A 77 -2.00 -1.91 -8.10
C SER A 77 -2.99 -0.74 -8.14
N SER A 78 -3.59 -0.42 -9.29
CA SER A 78 -4.62 0.62 -9.37
C SER A 78 -5.92 0.23 -8.66
N CYS A 79 -6.35 -1.04 -8.76
CA CYS A 79 -7.52 -1.54 -8.04
C CYS A 79 -7.32 -1.57 -6.52
N ILE A 80 -6.14 -1.97 -6.06
CA ILE A 80 -5.77 -1.99 -4.63
C ILE A 80 -5.64 -0.56 -4.10
N TYR A 81 -5.03 0.34 -4.87
CA TYR A 81 -4.97 1.76 -4.55
C TYR A 81 -6.37 2.36 -4.38
N LEU A 82 -7.32 2.00 -5.24
CA LEU A 82 -8.68 2.49 -5.11
C LEU A 82 -9.31 2.11 -3.75
N TYR A 83 -9.18 0.85 -3.34
CA TYR A 83 -9.67 0.40 -2.04
C TYR A 83 -9.02 1.21 -0.90
N TYR A 84 -7.70 1.39 -0.97
CA TYR A 84 -6.95 2.19 -0.02
C TYR A 84 -7.42 3.66 0.02
N TRP A 85 -7.63 4.28 -1.13
CA TRP A 85 -8.07 5.67 -1.21
C TRP A 85 -9.46 5.85 -0.59
N LEU A 86 -10.41 4.94 -0.87
CA LEU A 86 -11.71 4.95 -0.21
C LEU A 86 -11.62 4.74 1.30
N TYR A 87 -10.69 3.89 1.76
CA TYR A 87 -10.38 3.72 3.18
C TYR A 87 -9.92 5.04 3.83
N GLN A 88 -9.02 5.78 3.17
CA GLN A 88 -8.50 7.06 3.67
C GLN A 88 -9.55 8.18 3.65
N GLU A 89 -10.38 8.24 2.61
CA GLU A 89 -11.42 9.27 2.47
C GLU A 89 -12.59 9.07 3.42
N ASN A 90 -12.89 7.81 3.78
CA ASN A 90 -13.90 7.52 4.76
C ASN A 90 -13.31 7.68 6.17
N ASN A 91 -13.28 8.92 6.67
CA ASN A 91 -12.86 9.30 8.02
C ASN A 91 -13.64 8.59 9.17
N ARG A 92 -14.56 7.69 8.85
CA ARG A 92 -15.23 6.80 9.79
C ARG A 92 -14.31 5.63 10.12
N VAL A 93 -13.54 5.82 11.19
CA VAL A 93 -13.00 4.82 12.11
C VAL A 93 -13.20 3.36 11.66
N ASN A 94 -12.12 2.73 11.18
CA ASN A 94 -11.81 1.32 11.42
C ASN A 94 -12.94 0.30 11.12
N ASN A 95 -13.65 0.46 10.01
CA ASN A 95 -14.61 -0.55 9.56
C ASN A 95 -14.29 -1.01 8.14
N SER A 96 -13.28 -1.89 8.03
CA SER A 96 -12.87 -2.50 6.76
C SER A 96 -14.05 -3.14 6.01
N ASN A 97 -15.08 -3.63 6.73
CA ASN A 97 -16.29 -4.20 6.10
C ASN A 97 -17.18 -3.13 5.44
N GLU A 98 -17.27 -1.93 6.00
CA GLU A 98 -18.03 -0.82 5.40
C GLU A 98 -17.31 -0.28 4.16
N ILE A 99 -15.99 -0.08 4.26
CA ILE A 99 -15.15 0.28 3.09
C ILE A 99 -15.33 -0.74 1.98
N LYS A 100 -15.36 -2.02 2.34
CA LYS A 100 -15.54 -3.09 1.38
C LYS A 100 -16.87 -2.99 0.64
N LYS A 101 -17.97 -2.73 1.35
CA LYS A 101 -19.30 -2.55 0.74
C LYS A 101 -19.31 -1.34 -0.21
N ILE A 102 -18.69 -0.24 0.18
CA ILE A 102 -18.57 0.96 -0.66
C ILE A 102 -17.77 0.63 -1.92
N TYR A 103 -16.60 0.00 -1.76
CA TYR A 103 -15.75 -0.42 -2.87
C TYR A 103 -16.52 -1.29 -3.86
N ASP A 104 -17.25 -2.32 -3.38
CA ASP A 104 -18.06 -3.19 -4.22
C ASP A 104 -19.15 -2.44 -4.98
N ALA A 105 -19.86 -1.54 -4.29
CA ALA A 105 -20.92 -0.78 -4.91
C ALA A 105 -20.36 0.16 -5.99
N VAL A 106 -19.23 0.82 -5.71
CA VAL A 106 -18.57 1.71 -6.67
C VAL A 106 -18.08 0.94 -7.89
N ILE A 107 -17.38 -0.20 -7.73
CA ILE A 107 -16.85 -0.93 -8.89
C ILE A 107 -17.98 -1.56 -9.74
N LYS A 108 -19.12 -1.93 -9.14
CA LYS A 108 -20.27 -2.52 -9.84
C LYS A 108 -20.95 -1.57 -10.82
N VAL A 109 -20.86 -0.26 -10.57
CA VAL A 109 -21.40 0.79 -11.45
C VAL A 109 -20.79 0.72 -12.84
N PHE A 110 -19.57 0.19 -12.94
CA PHE A 110 -18.81 0.19 -14.16
C PHE A 110 -18.90 -1.16 -14.86
N HIS A 111 -19.33 -1.12 -16.12
CA HIS A 111 -19.43 -2.28 -17.00
C HIS A 111 -18.23 -2.42 -17.96
N ASP A 112 -17.26 -1.50 -17.92
CA ASP A 112 -16.06 -1.55 -18.76
C ASP A 112 -15.06 -2.64 -18.32
N ASP A 113 -14.48 -3.34 -19.29
CA ASP A 113 -13.57 -4.49 -19.13
C ASP A 113 -12.41 -4.29 -18.12
N LEU A 114 -11.95 -3.06 -17.93
CA LEU A 114 -10.85 -2.76 -16.99
C LEU A 114 -11.31 -2.67 -15.53
N ILE A 115 -12.54 -2.22 -15.29
CA ILE A 115 -13.09 -2.14 -13.93
C ILE A 115 -13.68 -3.50 -13.52
N VAL A 116 -14.15 -4.29 -14.50
CA VAL A 116 -14.43 -5.72 -14.32
C VAL A 116 -13.20 -6.44 -13.75
N GLN A 117 -11.97 -6.06 -14.10
CA GLN A 117 -10.76 -6.69 -13.55
C GLN A 117 -10.54 -6.34 -12.07
N CYS A 118 -11.04 -5.19 -11.58
CA CYS A 118 -11.05 -4.90 -10.14
C CYS A 118 -11.98 -5.84 -9.36
N THR A 119 -12.95 -6.49 -10.01
CA THR A 119 -13.80 -7.49 -9.35
C THR A 119 -13.02 -8.75 -8.94
N ASN A 120 -11.84 -9.01 -9.52
CA ASN A 120 -10.93 -10.05 -9.02
C ASN A 120 -10.40 -9.75 -7.61
N TYR A 121 -10.56 -8.50 -7.17
CA TYR A 121 -10.23 -8.00 -5.84
C TYR A 121 -11.48 -7.75 -4.98
N LYS A 122 -12.65 -8.25 -5.39
CA LYS A 122 -13.87 -8.19 -4.58
C LYS A 122 -13.81 -9.04 -3.32
N ASP A 123 -12.80 -9.89 -3.12
CA ASP A 123 -12.69 -10.68 -1.89
C ASP A 123 -11.59 -10.11 -0.96
N ILE A 124 -11.02 -8.95 -1.32
CA ILE A 124 -10.08 -8.24 -0.45
C ILE A 124 -10.85 -7.68 0.74
N ILE A 125 -10.51 -8.13 1.94
CA ILE A 125 -10.79 -7.40 3.17
C ILE A 125 -9.44 -7.15 3.82
N ILE A 126 -8.96 -5.91 3.72
CA ILE A 126 -7.74 -5.48 4.41
C ILE A 126 -8.18 -4.99 5.79
N VAL A 127 -7.87 -5.77 6.81
CA VAL A 127 -8.09 -5.42 8.21
C VAL A 127 -7.15 -4.29 8.63
N ASP A 128 -7.52 -3.54 9.66
CA ASP A 128 -6.83 -2.30 10.01
C ASP A 128 -5.35 -2.50 10.39
N ASP A 129 -4.97 -3.61 11.04
CA ASP A 129 -3.56 -3.95 11.31
C ASP A 129 -2.74 -4.03 10.01
N GLU A 130 -3.26 -4.73 9.00
CA GLU A 130 -2.61 -4.84 7.69
C GLU A 130 -2.55 -3.47 6.99
N MET A 131 -3.56 -2.61 7.19
CA MET A 131 -3.54 -1.24 6.68
C MET A 131 -2.48 -0.37 7.38
N LEU A 132 -2.28 -0.53 8.70
CA LEU A 132 -1.23 0.18 9.44
C LEU A 132 0.17 -0.22 8.96
N LYS A 133 0.42 -1.52 8.78
CA LYS A 133 1.67 -2.02 8.21
C LYS A 133 1.89 -1.49 6.79
N PHE A 134 0.83 -1.46 6.00
CA PHE A 134 0.87 -0.91 4.65
C PHE A 134 1.18 0.59 4.63
N ASN A 135 0.58 1.37 5.54
CA ASN A 135 0.87 2.80 5.70
C ASN A 135 2.34 3.04 6.06
N ASP A 136 2.89 2.24 6.97
CA ASP A 136 4.31 2.33 7.31
C ASP A 136 5.20 2.07 6.07
N LEU A 137 4.90 1.04 5.26
CA LEU A 137 5.64 0.79 4.02
C LEU A 137 5.51 1.93 3.01
N LEU A 138 4.29 2.46 2.83
CA LEU A 138 4.03 3.58 1.93
C LEU A 138 4.86 4.79 2.32
N ASP A 139 4.86 5.12 3.61
CA ASP A 139 5.62 6.24 4.16
C ASP A 139 7.13 6.05 3.96
N MET A 140 7.64 4.83 4.18
CA MET A 140 9.03 4.49 3.91
C MET A 140 9.38 4.65 2.42
N TYR A 141 8.55 4.17 1.50
CA TYR A 141 8.76 4.35 0.05
C TYR A 141 8.73 5.81 -0.38
N THR A 142 7.81 6.61 0.16
CA THR A 142 7.76 8.05 -0.07
C THR A 142 9.03 8.74 0.42
N LYS A 143 9.52 8.38 1.60
CA LYS A 143 10.78 8.89 2.16
C LYS A 143 12.01 8.53 1.31
N LEU A 144 12.01 7.37 0.66
CA LEU A 144 13.10 6.91 -0.21
C LEU A 144 13.13 7.57 -1.60
N ASN A 145 11.98 7.94 -2.16
CA ASN A 145 11.85 8.44 -3.53
C ASN A 145 12.31 9.91 -3.73
N ASN A 146 13.26 10.40 -2.93
CA ASN A 146 13.88 11.73 -3.00
C ASN A 146 12.91 12.93 -2.96
N SER A 147 11.63 12.72 -2.60
CA SER A 147 10.66 13.81 -2.42
C SER A 147 10.91 14.64 -1.16
N CYS A 148 11.99 14.32 -0.44
CA CYS A 148 12.33 14.91 0.84
C CYS A 148 13.37 16.00 0.68
N THR A 149 13.05 17.20 1.16
CA THR A 149 13.96 18.35 1.21
C THR A 149 15.14 18.12 2.15
N GLN A 150 14.96 17.33 3.21
CA GLN A 150 16.01 16.94 4.16
C GLN A 150 16.29 15.44 4.07
N LYS A 151 17.08 15.05 3.07
CA LYS A 151 17.32 13.64 2.71
C LYS A 151 17.70 12.76 3.90
N CYS A 152 18.63 13.20 4.75
CA CYS A 152 19.06 12.46 5.93
C CYS A 152 17.97 12.29 6.99
N GLN A 153 17.08 13.29 7.16
CA GLN A 153 15.95 13.18 8.07
C GLN A 153 14.94 12.13 7.57
N CYS A 154 14.70 12.07 6.26
CA CYS A 154 13.83 11.05 5.68
C CYS A 154 14.43 9.65 5.74
N LEU A 155 15.73 9.52 5.50
CA LEU A 155 16.45 8.25 5.68
C LEU A 155 16.38 7.80 7.14
N LYS A 156 16.54 8.70 8.10
CA LYS A 156 16.34 8.40 9.52
C LYS A 156 14.93 7.88 9.80
N GLY A 157 13.89 8.60 9.36
CA GLY A 157 12.50 8.18 9.56
C GLY A 157 12.19 6.84 8.89
N CYS A 158 12.77 6.56 7.72
CA CYS A 158 12.68 5.26 7.06
C CYS A 158 13.35 4.15 7.90
N ALA A 159 14.54 4.41 8.45
CA ALA A 159 15.23 3.45 9.31
C ALA A 159 14.46 3.19 10.61
N ASP A 160 13.88 4.23 11.23
CA ASP A 160 13.08 4.09 12.45
C ASP A 160 11.83 3.22 12.22
N LEU A 161 11.12 3.42 11.11
CA LEU A 161 9.99 2.58 10.72
C LEU A 161 10.42 1.14 10.40
N TYR A 162 11.59 0.94 9.78
CA TYR A 162 12.13 -0.41 9.59
C TYR A 162 12.37 -1.10 10.93
N ILE A 163 13.04 -0.41 11.87
CA ILE A 163 13.40 -0.95 13.19
C ILE A 163 12.16 -1.34 14.00
N LYS A 164 11.08 -0.54 13.92
CA LYS A 164 9.77 -0.84 14.54
C LYS A 164 9.28 -2.25 14.20
N HIS A 165 9.54 -2.72 12.98
CA HIS A 165 9.03 -4.00 12.47
C HIS A 165 10.02 -5.17 12.54
N VAL A 166 11.28 -4.92 12.94
CA VAL A 166 12.34 -5.95 12.94
C VAL A 166 11.97 -7.16 13.79
N GLN A 167 11.47 -6.96 15.02
CA GLN A 167 11.18 -8.09 15.92
C GLN A 167 10.00 -8.94 15.40
N THR A 168 8.95 -8.29 14.90
CA THR A 168 7.82 -8.96 14.25
C THR A 168 8.30 -9.81 13.08
N CYS A 169 9.16 -9.24 12.23
CA CYS A 169 9.67 -9.95 11.06
C CYS A 169 10.74 -10.99 11.38
N LYS A 170 11.47 -10.89 12.50
CA LYS A 170 12.33 -11.98 12.97
C LYS A 170 11.52 -13.18 13.42
N LYS A 171 10.38 -12.95 14.09
CA LYS A 171 9.48 -14.01 14.55
C LYS A 171 8.68 -14.64 13.41
N TYR A 172 8.28 -13.83 12.43
CA TYR A 172 7.40 -14.23 11.32
C TYR A 172 7.96 -13.80 9.95
N ASN A 173 9.18 -14.23 9.64
CA ASN A 173 9.97 -13.76 8.48
C ASN A 173 9.33 -14.02 7.10
N ASN A 174 8.44 -14.99 6.99
CA ASN A 174 7.87 -15.42 5.71
C ASN A 174 6.56 -14.71 5.32
N THR A 175 6.11 -13.72 6.10
CA THR A 175 4.93 -12.92 5.75
C THR A 175 5.21 -12.02 4.54
N TYR A 176 4.16 -11.70 3.78
CA TYR A 176 4.27 -10.83 2.60
C TYR A 176 4.76 -9.42 2.96
N PHE A 177 4.29 -8.90 4.09
CA PHE A 177 4.79 -7.66 4.69
C PHE A 177 6.31 -7.69 4.87
N CYS A 178 6.84 -8.72 5.54
CA CYS A 178 8.27 -8.81 5.84
C CYS A 178 9.13 -9.01 4.58
N LYS A 179 8.62 -9.73 3.58
CA LYS A 179 9.28 -9.82 2.26
C LYS A 179 9.38 -8.45 1.59
N GLU A 180 8.32 -7.66 1.67
CA GLU A 180 8.33 -6.31 1.11
C GLU A 180 9.23 -5.36 1.90
N LEU A 181 9.23 -5.47 3.23
CA LEU A 181 10.15 -4.74 4.10
C LEU A 181 11.62 -5.06 3.80
N LEU A 182 11.95 -6.31 3.43
CA LEU A 182 13.29 -6.70 2.96
C LEU A 182 13.64 -6.08 1.60
N ASN A 183 12.69 -6.02 0.67
CA ASN A 183 12.90 -5.33 -0.61
C ASN A 183 13.21 -3.85 -0.39
N LEU A 184 12.48 -3.22 0.53
CA LEU A 184 12.69 -1.82 0.90
C LEU A 184 14.07 -1.61 1.52
N LYS A 185 14.50 -2.50 2.42
CA LYS A 185 15.87 -2.47 2.96
C LYS A 185 16.92 -2.39 1.87
N GLY A 186 16.82 -3.21 0.82
CA GLY A 186 17.77 -3.18 -0.28
C GLY A 186 17.83 -1.82 -0.99
N GLN A 187 16.68 -1.15 -1.14
CA GLN A 187 16.62 0.21 -1.72
C GLN A 187 17.21 1.26 -0.79
N TYR A 188 16.92 1.19 0.51
CA TYR A 188 17.50 2.06 1.53
C TYR A 188 19.03 1.97 1.54
N GLU A 189 19.57 0.75 1.64
CA GLU A 189 21.02 0.54 1.75
C GLU A 189 21.75 0.97 0.48
N LYS A 190 21.16 0.72 -0.70
CA LYS A 190 21.67 1.25 -1.97
C LYS A 190 21.65 2.78 -1.98
N GLY A 191 20.58 3.39 -1.48
CA GLY A 191 20.45 4.84 -1.33
C GLY A 191 21.49 5.43 -0.39
N MET A 192 21.84 4.74 0.70
CA MET A 192 22.80 5.19 1.71
C MET A 192 24.27 5.12 1.28
N MET A 193 24.63 4.39 0.23
CA MET A 193 26.04 4.15 -0.15
C MET A 193 26.86 5.43 -0.32
N ASN A 194 26.24 6.48 -0.87
CA ASN A 194 26.91 7.75 -1.19
C ASN A 194 26.46 8.92 -0.30
N GLU A 195 25.62 8.66 0.71
CA GLU A 195 25.04 9.71 1.55
C GLU A 195 25.90 9.95 2.79
N ASN A 196 26.12 11.22 3.09
CA ASN A 196 26.81 11.65 4.30
C ASN A 196 25.80 12.26 5.26
N CYS A 197 25.22 11.41 6.10
CA CYS A 197 24.27 11.81 7.12
C CYS A 197 24.93 11.94 8.49
N GLU A 198 24.32 12.75 9.35
CA GLU A 198 24.74 12.93 10.74
C GLU A 198 24.75 11.60 11.52
N PRO A 199 25.55 11.50 12.60
CA PRO A 199 25.51 10.36 13.50
C PRO A 199 24.07 10.04 13.94
N GLY A 200 23.69 8.76 13.84
CA GLY A 200 22.34 8.29 14.18
C GLY A 200 21.47 7.93 12.96
N VAL A 201 21.92 8.16 11.73
CA VAL A 201 21.32 7.58 10.53
C VAL A 201 22.12 6.33 10.11
N PRO A 202 21.56 5.11 10.22
CA PRO A 202 22.32 3.90 9.99
C PRO A 202 22.60 3.69 8.50
N LYS A 203 23.85 3.37 8.12
CA LYS A 203 24.20 3.03 6.72
C LYS A 203 23.61 1.68 6.26
N THR A 204 23.41 0.77 7.19
CA THR A 204 22.84 -0.56 6.97
C THR A 204 21.73 -0.82 7.97
N LEU A 205 20.72 -1.58 7.56
CA LEU A 205 19.60 -1.94 8.43
C LEU A 205 19.80 -3.34 9.04
N PRO A 206 19.18 -3.66 10.18
CA PRO A 206 19.29 -4.98 10.79
C PRO A 206 18.83 -6.12 9.86
N SER A 207 19.35 -7.33 10.04
CA SER A 207 18.81 -8.52 9.35
C SER A 207 17.49 -8.96 9.97
N LEU A 208 16.56 -9.44 9.14
CA LEU A 208 15.31 -10.08 9.58
C LEU A 208 15.45 -11.60 9.71
N GLN A 209 16.58 -12.18 9.31
CA GLN A 209 16.83 -13.62 9.50
C GLN A 209 16.93 -13.90 11.01
N SER A 210 16.01 -14.71 11.52
CA SER A 210 16.19 -15.40 12.79
C SER A 210 17.29 -16.44 12.60
N TYR A 211 18.36 -16.37 13.38
CA TYR A 211 19.31 -17.46 13.44
C TYR A 211 18.56 -18.72 13.87
N ASN A 212 18.44 -19.71 12.98
CA ASN A 212 18.18 -21.07 13.38
C ASN A 212 19.40 -21.50 14.18
N ILE A 213 19.36 -21.32 15.50
CA ILE A 213 20.31 -21.98 16.38
C ILE A 213 19.95 -23.46 16.26
N ILE A 214 20.52 -24.14 15.27
CA ILE A 214 20.70 -25.58 15.33
C ILE A 214 21.55 -25.75 16.57
N THR A 215 20.93 -26.18 17.67
CA THR A 215 21.63 -26.54 18.89
C THR A 215 22.72 -27.52 18.50
N LEU A 216 23.98 -27.08 18.46
CA LEU A 216 25.13 -27.97 18.38
C LEU A 216 25.11 -28.77 19.68
N THR A 217 24.43 -29.92 19.67
CA THR A 217 24.58 -30.91 20.71
C THR A 217 26.00 -31.44 20.58
N LEU A 218 26.92 -30.86 21.36
CA LEU A 218 28.23 -31.43 21.60
C LEU A 218 28.00 -32.79 22.25
N ILE A 219 28.15 -33.87 21.48
CA ILE A 219 28.18 -35.23 22.02
C ILE A 219 29.48 -35.34 22.82
N PRO A 220 29.43 -35.61 24.13
CA PRO A 220 30.64 -35.84 24.89
C PRO A 220 31.27 -37.15 24.39
N VAL A 221 32.46 -37.06 23.81
CA VAL A 221 33.28 -38.23 23.51
C VAL A 221 33.90 -38.67 24.83
N PHE A 222 33.35 -39.71 25.43
CA PHE A 222 34.01 -40.42 26.53
C PHE A 222 35.12 -41.28 25.91
N VAL A 223 36.37 -40.88 26.13
CA VAL A 223 37.53 -41.70 25.85
C VAL A 223 37.72 -42.64 27.05
N THR A 224 37.40 -43.91 26.86
CA THR A 224 37.78 -45.01 27.77
C THR A 224 39.16 -45.54 27.44
#